data_AF-A0A6N7ART2-F1
#
_entry.id   AF-A0A6N7ART2-F1
#
_cell.length_a   1.000
_cell.length_b   1.000
_cell.length_c   1.000
_cell.angle_alpha   90.00
_cell.angle_beta   90.00
_cell.angle_gamma   90.00
#
_symmetry.space_group_name_H-M   'P 1'
#
loop_
_entity.id
_entity.type
_entity.pdbx_description
1 polymer ?
#
loop_
_entity_poly.entity_id
_entity_poly.type
_entity_poly.pdbx_seq_one_letter_code
_entity_poly.pdbx_strand_id
1 'polypeptide(L)'
;MKNIFKVAAAVMFLCFLVLPVYVEGSDLDSFIHTLNVQAEADLPGFKANLSAQFGVPMPQVDVLIKSVDRPGDAYMCLRVGQIAKQPTEMVVKEYRTHKGKGWGVIAKNLGIKPGSREFHELKRGDLGPGSKSDDGKGKGKGKDKKAKSDFREGKGKDTDTERSTGTGDGGKGRGRKK
;
A
#
# COMPACT_ATOMS: atom_id res chain seq x y z
N MET A 1 39.78 -33.77 31.30
CA MET A 1 38.31 -33.54 31.39
C MET A 1 37.88 -32.06 31.26
N LYS A 2 38.71 -31.06 31.63
CA LYS A 2 38.35 -29.63 31.55
C LYS A 2 38.25 -29.06 30.12
N ASN A 3 38.90 -29.70 29.15
CA ASN A 3 39.00 -29.22 27.76
C ASN A 3 37.81 -29.71 26.91
N ILE A 4 37.24 -30.86 27.27
CA ILE A 4 36.05 -31.45 26.62
C ILE A 4 34.80 -30.64 26.95
N PHE A 5 34.67 -30.12 28.18
CA PHE A 5 33.60 -29.19 28.55
C PHE A 5 33.67 -27.86 27.78
N LYS A 6 34.86 -27.35 27.46
CA LYS A 6 35.03 -26.13 26.65
C LYS A 6 34.69 -26.36 25.17
N VAL A 7 35.07 -27.52 24.62
CA VAL A 7 34.72 -27.90 23.24
C VAL A 7 33.22 -28.16 23.11
N ALA A 8 32.60 -28.83 24.08
CA ALA A 8 31.15 -29.04 24.10
C ALA A 8 30.36 -27.70 24.22
N ALA A 9 30.84 -26.76 25.03
CA ALA A 9 30.25 -25.42 25.12
C ALA A 9 30.43 -24.60 23.83
N ALA A 10 31.57 -24.72 23.14
CA ALA A 10 31.83 -24.03 21.87
C ALA A 10 30.98 -24.58 20.71
N VAL A 11 30.72 -25.89 20.69
CA VAL A 11 29.85 -26.53 19.67
C VAL A 11 28.37 -26.22 19.94
N MET A 12 27.95 -26.11 21.20
CA MET A 12 26.58 -25.70 21.56
C MET A 12 26.31 -24.22 21.22
N PHE A 13 27.33 -23.35 21.26
CA PHE A 13 27.21 -21.95 20.84
C PHE A 13 27.25 -21.77 19.30
N LEU A 14 27.94 -22.66 18.58
CA LEU A 14 28.02 -22.64 17.11
C LEU A 14 26.75 -23.19 16.43
N CYS A 15 25.97 -24.05 17.11
CA CYS A 15 24.70 -24.55 16.59
C CYS A 15 23.53 -23.54 16.69
N PHE A 16 23.69 -22.42 17.40
CA PHE A 16 22.67 -21.36 17.47
C PHE A 16 22.80 -20.28 16.38
N LEU A 17 23.87 -20.32 15.56
CA LEU A 17 24.17 -19.29 14.54
C LEU A 17 23.67 -19.63 13.14
N VAL A 18 22.91 -20.71 12.98
CA VAL A 18 22.27 -21.09 11.72
C VAL A 18 20.79 -21.38 11.97
N LEU A 19 20.09 -20.39 12.56
CA LEU A 19 18.66 -20.31 12.31
C LEU A 19 18.51 -19.76 10.89
N PRO A 20 17.96 -20.52 9.93
CA PRO A 20 17.45 -19.88 8.74
C PRO A 20 16.38 -18.90 9.21
N VAL A 21 16.61 -17.61 8.99
CA VAL A 21 15.56 -16.59 9.10
C VAL A 21 14.58 -16.90 7.97
N TYR A 22 13.67 -17.84 8.20
CA TYR A 22 12.48 -18.02 7.38
C TYR A 22 11.46 -16.98 7.83
N VAL A 23 11.70 -15.73 7.48
CA VAL A 23 10.68 -14.69 7.55
C VAL A 23 10.71 -13.95 6.23
N GLU A 24 10.14 -14.57 5.20
CA GLU A 24 9.54 -13.83 4.09
C GLU A 24 8.27 -14.57 3.65
N GLY A 25 7.37 -14.86 4.59
CA GLY A 25 5.96 -14.74 4.23
C GLY A 25 5.77 -13.25 3.95
N SER A 26 5.53 -12.88 2.69
CA SER A 26 5.37 -11.46 2.38
C SER A 26 4.20 -10.90 3.20
N ASP A 27 4.21 -9.63 3.57
CA ASP A 27 3.09 -9.04 4.33
C ASP A 27 1.74 -9.29 3.63
N LEU A 28 1.77 -9.39 2.29
CA LEU A 28 0.64 -9.84 1.48
C LEU A 28 0.16 -11.27 1.79
N ASP A 29 1.05 -12.24 1.96
CA ASP A 29 0.66 -13.62 2.28
C ASP A 29 0.00 -13.70 3.67
N SER A 30 0.54 -12.95 4.64
CA SER A 30 -0.06 -12.81 5.97
C SER A 30 -1.44 -12.13 5.92
N PHE A 31 -1.59 -11.11 5.08
CA PHE A 31 -2.86 -10.45 4.85
C PHE A 31 -3.89 -11.41 4.22
N ILE A 32 -3.52 -12.12 3.15
CA ILE A 32 -4.40 -13.11 2.51
C ILE A 32 -4.75 -14.23 3.50
N HIS A 33 -3.80 -14.67 4.31
CA HIS A 33 -4.06 -15.65 5.37
C HIS A 33 -5.11 -15.13 6.35
N THR A 34 -5.00 -13.89 6.80
CA THR A 34 -5.98 -13.24 7.70
C THR A 34 -7.38 -13.20 7.07
N LEU A 35 -7.49 -12.85 5.78
CA LEU A 35 -8.76 -12.86 5.07
C LEU A 35 -9.39 -14.26 5.02
N ASN A 36 -8.58 -15.30 4.82
CA ASN A 36 -9.07 -16.66 4.81
C ASN A 36 -9.58 -17.09 6.18
N VAL A 37 -8.86 -16.77 7.26
CA VAL A 37 -9.30 -17.05 8.63
C VAL A 37 -10.62 -16.33 8.94
N GLN A 38 -10.76 -15.07 8.52
CA GLN A 38 -12.01 -14.32 8.69
C GLN A 38 -13.17 -14.96 7.91
N ALA A 39 -12.94 -15.40 6.68
CA ALA A 39 -13.96 -16.06 5.87
C ALA A 39 -14.33 -17.46 6.40
N GLU A 40 -13.37 -18.17 7.01
CA GLU A 40 -13.62 -19.46 7.69
C GLU A 40 -14.47 -19.26 8.95
N ALA A 41 -14.27 -18.16 9.68
CA ALA A 41 -15.05 -17.80 10.86
C ALA A 41 -16.49 -17.36 10.52
N ASP A 42 -16.65 -16.53 9.48
CA ASP A 42 -17.96 -16.04 9.03
C ASP A 42 -17.97 -15.77 7.51
N LEU A 43 -18.27 -16.81 6.74
CA LEU A 43 -18.34 -16.71 5.29
C LEU A 43 -19.47 -15.77 4.80
N PRO A 44 -20.70 -15.82 5.34
CA PRO A 44 -21.74 -14.85 5.00
C PRO A 44 -21.32 -13.39 5.23
N GLY A 45 -20.75 -13.08 6.40
CA GLY A 45 -20.26 -11.73 6.72
C GLY A 45 -19.11 -11.31 5.83
N PHE A 46 -18.18 -12.21 5.52
CA PHE A 46 -17.10 -11.95 4.57
C PHE A 46 -17.63 -11.59 3.17
N LYS A 47 -18.61 -12.34 2.65
CA LYS A 47 -19.24 -12.04 1.36
C LYS A 47 -19.95 -10.69 1.36
N ALA A 48 -20.69 -10.39 2.43
CA ALA A 48 -21.35 -9.10 2.59
C ALA A 48 -20.33 -7.95 2.61
N ASN A 49 -19.18 -8.16 3.27
CA ASN A 49 -18.09 -7.19 3.29
C ASN A 49 -17.49 -6.96 1.89
N LEU A 50 -17.25 -8.03 1.13
CA LEU A 50 -16.80 -7.91 -0.27
C LEU A 50 -17.81 -7.14 -1.12
N SER A 51 -19.10 -7.46 -0.97
CA SER A 51 -20.17 -6.78 -1.70
C SER A 51 -20.19 -5.28 -1.39
N ALA A 52 -20.10 -4.91 -0.11
CA ALA A 52 -20.10 -3.52 0.33
C ALA A 52 -18.81 -2.77 -0.05
N GLN A 53 -17.63 -3.36 0.13
CA GLN A 53 -16.35 -2.71 -0.17
C GLN A 53 -16.14 -2.46 -1.66
N PHE A 54 -16.51 -3.43 -2.50
CA PHE A 54 -16.22 -3.38 -3.93
C PHE A 54 -17.41 -2.94 -4.76
N GLY A 55 -18.58 -2.74 -4.14
CA GLY A 55 -19.82 -2.40 -4.85
C GLY A 55 -20.32 -3.52 -5.76
N VAL A 56 -19.98 -4.78 -5.45
CA VAL A 56 -20.32 -5.95 -6.28
C VAL A 56 -21.58 -6.61 -5.72
N PRO A 57 -22.62 -6.89 -6.53
CA PRO A 57 -23.82 -7.57 -6.04
C PRO A 57 -23.53 -8.93 -5.40
N MET A 58 -24.21 -9.26 -4.31
CA MET A 58 -24.03 -10.55 -3.59
C MET A 58 -24.04 -11.79 -4.49
N PRO A 59 -24.96 -11.94 -5.48
CA PRO A 59 -24.92 -13.08 -6.39
C PRO A 59 -23.61 -13.20 -7.20
N GLN A 60 -23.00 -12.07 -7.56
CA GLN A 60 -21.71 -12.08 -8.27
C GLN A 60 -20.56 -12.43 -7.31
N VAL A 61 -20.62 -11.97 -6.06
CA VAL A 61 -19.66 -12.38 -5.01
C VAL A 61 -19.73 -13.89 -4.79
N ASP A 62 -20.93 -14.48 -4.75
CA ASP A 62 -21.11 -15.93 -4.60
C ASP A 62 -20.46 -16.72 -5.75
N VAL A 63 -20.64 -16.24 -6.98
CA VAL A 63 -20.00 -16.84 -8.16
C VAL A 63 -18.48 -16.70 -8.09
N LEU A 64 -17.98 -15.54 -7.67
CA LEU A 64 -16.56 -15.28 -7.54
C LEU A 64 -15.91 -16.18 -6.49
N ILE A 65 -16.51 -16.31 -5.30
CA ILE A 65 -16.01 -17.18 -4.22
C ILE A 65 -15.91 -18.63 -4.68
N LYS A 66 -16.87 -19.11 -5.49
CA LYS A 66 -16.85 -20.45 -6.08
C LYS A 66 -15.82 -20.62 -7.21
N SER A 67 -15.29 -19.51 -7.71
CA SER A 67 -14.40 -19.48 -8.89
C SER A 67 -12.91 -19.50 -8.55
N VAL A 68 -12.57 -19.34 -7.27
CA VAL A 68 -11.21 -19.26 -6.72
C VAL A 68 -10.96 -20.36 -5.70
N ASP A 69 -9.69 -20.64 -5.39
CA ASP A 69 -9.33 -21.75 -4.48
C ASP A 69 -9.60 -21.41 -3.01
N ARG A 70 -9.44 -20.13 -2.61
CA ARG A 70 -9.68 -19.67 -1.24
C ARG A 70 -10.43 -18.33 -1.20
N PRO A 71 -11.22 -18.04 -0.15
CA PRO A 71 -11.97 -16.78 -0.05
C PRO A 71 -11.08 -15.51 -0.12
N GLY A 72 -9.87 -15.55 0.43
CA GLY A 72 -8.90 -14.46 0.32
C GLY A 72 -8.47 -14.18 -1.12
N ASP A 73 -8.47 -15.19 -2.00
CA ASP A 73 -8.19 -14.99 -3.43
C ASP A 73 -9.34 -14.23 -4.14
N ALA A 74 -10.58 -14.35 -3.66
CA ALA A 74 -11.71 -13.58 -4.20
C ALA A 74 -11.54 -12.08 -3.91
N TYR A 75 -11.14 -11.74 -2.68
CA TYR A 75 -10.77 -10.37 -2.33
C TYR A 75 -9.68 -9.84 -3.27
N MET A 76 -8.63 -10.65 -3.48
CA MET A 76 -7.52 -10.27 -4.34
C MET A 76 -7.94 -10.08 -5.79
N CYS A 77 -8.85 -10.90 -6.33
CA CYS A 77 -9.39 -10.70 -7.67
C CYS A 77 -10.08 -9.34 -7.81
N LEU A 78 -10.91 -8.97 -6.83
CA LEU A 78 -11.61 -7.68 -6.85
C LEU A 78 -10.64 -6.50 -6.69
N ARG A 79 -9.71 -6.59 -5.74
CA ARG A 79 -8.75 -5.53 -5.44
C ARG A 79 -7.78 -5.29 -6.59
N VAL A 80 -7.21 -6.35 -7.16
CA VAL A 80 -6.33 -6.24 -8.32
C VAL A 80 -7.11 -5.72 -9.53
N GLY A 81 -8.36 -6.15 -9.72
CA GLY A 81 -9.24 -5.65 -10.79
C GLY A 81 -9.47 -4.13 -10.68
N GLN A 82 -9.77 -3.63 -9.49
CA GLN A 82 -9.92 -2.19 -9.24
C GLN A 82 -8.64 -1.40 -9.55
N ILE A 83 -7.49 -1.85 -9.02
CA ILE A 83 -6.20 -1.16 -9.20
C ILE A 83 -5.75 -1.22 -10.67
N ALA A 84 -5.87 -2.38 -11.31
CA ALA A 84 -5.48 -2.58 -12.71
C ALA A 84 -6.51 -2.03 -13.71
N LYS A 85 -7.68 -1.59 -13.24
CA LYS A 85 -8.84 -1.18 -14.05
C LYS A 85 -9.23 -2.27 -15.05
N GLN A 86 -9.20 -3.52 -14.60
CA GLN A 86 -9.57 -4.70 -15.38
C GLN A 86 -10.88 -5.29 -14.86
N PRO A 87 -11.71 -5.86 -15.74
CA PRO A 87 -12.92 -6.55 -15.31
C PRO A 87 -12.56 -7.81 -14.50
N THR A 88 -13.36 -8.11 -13.48
CA THR A 88 -13.12 -9.21 -12.53
C THR A 88 -12.93 -10.55 -13.24
N GLU A 89 -13.66 -10.79 -14.33
CA GLU A 89 -13.58 -12.02 -15.14
C GLU A 89 -12.19 -12.22 -15.74
N MET A 90 -11.56 -11.12 -16.20
CA MET A 90 -10.20 -11.16 -16.74
C MET A 90 -9.18 -11.46 -15.64
N VAL A 91 -9.38 -10.90 -14.44
CA VAL A 91 -8.51 -11.19 -13.29
C VAL A 91 -8.65 -12.64 -12.85
N VAL A 92 -9.86 -13.19 -12.78
CA VAL A 92 -10.12 -14.60 -12.44
C VAL A 92 -9.49 -15.52 -13.48
N LYS A 93 -9.56 -15.18 -14.77
CA LYS A 93 -8.90 -15.93 -15.84
C LYS A 93 -7.38 -15.94 -15.67
N GLU A 94 -6.80 -14.78 -15.37
CA GLU A 94 -5.36 -14.64 -15.14
C GLU A 94 -4.92 -15.43 -13.90
N TYR A 95 -5.68 -15.34 -12.81
CA TYR A 95 -5.50 -16.12 -11.59
C TYR A 95 -5.51 -17.62 -11.90
N ARG A 96 -6.51 -18.14 -12.60
CA ARG A 96 -6.58 -19.58 -12.92
C ARG A 96 -5.38 -20.07 -13.72
N THR A 97 -4.84 -19.22 -14.60
CA THR A 97 -3.70 -19.56 -15.46
C THR A 97 -2.36 -19.49 -14.70
N HIS A 98 -2.27 -18.63 -13.69
CA HIS A 98 -1.03 -18.31 -12.99
C HIS A 98 -1.06 -18.58 -11.47
N LYS A 99 -2.09 -19.27 -10.98
CA LYS A 99 -2.18 -19.67 -9.57
C LYS A 99 -0.96 -20.48 -9.18
N GLY A 100 -0.42 -20.19 -7.99
CA GLY A 100 0.86 -20.73 -7.52
C GLY A 100 2.10 -19.91 -7.89
N LYS A 101 2.01 -18.93 -8.80
CA LYS A 101 3.11 -17.98 -9.09
C LYS A 101 3.10 -16.74 -8.19
N GLY A 102 2.06 -16.61 -7.36
CA GLY A 102 1.86 -15.49 -6.44
C GLY A 102 1.18 -14.28 -7.08
N TRP A 103 0.54 -13.48 -6.24
CA TRP A 103 -0.26 -12.31 -6.64
C TRP A 103 0.56 -11.21 -7.30
N GLY A 104 1.84 -11.07 -6.97
CA GLY A 104 2.73 -10.11 -7.64
C GLY A 104 2.91 -10.40 -9.13
N VAL A 105 2.92 -11.67 -9.55
CA VAL A 105 3.03 -12.05 -10.97
C VAL A 105 1.72 -11.76 -11.70
N ILE A 106 0.60 -12.14 -11.10
CA ILE A 106 -0.75 -11.87 -11.65
C ILE A 106 -0.96 -10.36 -11.82
N ALA A 107 -0.64 -9.56 -10.79
CA ALA A 107 -0.74 -8.11 -10.83
C ALA A 107 0.11 -7.49 -11.95
N LYS A 108 1.35 -7.97 -12.12
CA LYS A 108 2.23 -7.54 -13.22
C LYS A 108 1.61 -7.83 -14.58
N ASN A 109 1.08 -9.03 -14.78
CA ASN A 109 0.48 -9.44 -16.05
C ASN A 109 -0.78 -8.63 -16.39
N LEU A 110 -1.52 -8.17 -15.38
CA LEU A 110 -2.68 -7.30 -15.53
C LEU A 110 -2.33 -5.81 -15.69
N GLY A 111 -1.04 -5.46 -15.70
CA GLY A 111 -0.56 -4.11 -16.00
C GLY A 111 -0.15 -3.27 -14.79
N ILE A 112 -0.19 -3.83 -13.57
CA ILE A 112 0.35 -3.15 -12.39
C ILE A 112 1.89 -3.18 -12.46
N LYS A 113 2.51 -2.02 -12.68
CA LYS A 113 3.95 -1.93 -12.92
C LYS A 113 4.75 -2.28 -11.66
N PRO A 114 5.71 -3.22 -11.73
CA PRO A 114 6.64 -3.44 -10.63
C PRO A 114 7.35 -2.14 -10.24
N GLY A 115 7.42 -1.87 -8.94
CA GLY A 115 7.99 -0.62 -8.41
C GLY A 115 7.03 0.57 -8.37
N SER A 116 5.81 0.45 -8.89
CA SER A 116 4.77 1.45 -8.65
C SER A 116 4.33 1.46 -7.19
N ARG A 117 3.71 2.55 -6.76
CA ARG A 117 3.18 2.66 -5.40
C ARG A 117 2.15 1.55 -5.15
N GLU A 118 1.29 1.30 -6.12
CA GLU A 118 0.22 0.30 -6.07
C GLU A 118 0.80 -1.12 -5.98
N PHE A 119 1.89 -1.40 -6.69
CA PHE A 119 2.58 -2.70 -6.58
C PHE A 119 3.20 -2.91 -5.20
N HIS A 120 3.76 -1.85 -4.60
CA HIS A 120 4.31 -1.93 -3.25
C HIS A 120 3.21 -2.04 -2.18
N GLU A 121 2.09 -1.34 -2.33
CA GLU A 121 0.91 -1.48 -1.45
C GLU A 121 0.37 -2.90 -1.49
N LEU A 122 0.24 -3.47 -2.70
CA LEU A 122 -0.11 -4.86 -2.89
C LEU A 122 0.85 -5.79 -2.17
N LYS A 123 2.16 -5.62 -2.35
CA LYS A 123 3.20 -6.44 -1.68
C LYS A 123 3.18 -6.34 -0.16
N ARG A 124 2.85 -5.17 0.38
CA ARG A 124 2.77 -4.92 1.83
C ARG A 124 1.46 -5.38 2.47
N GLY A 125 0.49 -5.87 1.68
CA GLY A 125 -0.84 -6.21 2.19
C GLY A 125 -1.64 -4.98 2.66
N ASP A 126 -1.22 -3.77 2.31
CA ASP A 126 -1.89 -2.51 2.65
C ASP A 126 -3.02 -2.25 1.64
N LEU A 127 -4.01 -3.14 1.65
CA LEU A 127 -5.10 -3.18 0.68
C LEU A 127 -6.45 -2.77 1.28
N GLY A 128 -6.50 -2.52 2.58
CA GLY A 128 -7.72 -2.23 3.32
C GLY A 128 -8.46 -0.95 2.86
N PRO A 129 -9.71 -0.76 3.34
CA PRO A 129 -10.50 0.43 3.06
C PRO A 129 -9.79 1.67 3.62
N GLY A 130 -9.12 2.42 2.74
CA GLY A 130 -8.26 3.56 3.12
C GLY A 130 -6.89 3.57 2.41
N SER A 131 -6.49 2.44 1.81
CA SER A 131 -5.35 2.37 0.90
C SER A 131 -5.59 3.29 -0.29
N LYS A 132 -4.84 4.39 -0.33
CA LYS A 132 -4.95 5.45 -1.35
C LYS A 132 -4.45 4.92 -2.68
N SER A 133 -5.29 4.17 -3.38
CA SER A 133 -5.16 3.95 -4.82
C SER A 133 -5.51 5.26 -5.52
N ASP A 134 -4.62 6.25 -5.36
CA ASP A 134 -4.73 7.57 -5.96
C ASP A 134 -4.72 7.39 -7.47
N ASP A 135 -5.88 7.59 -8.10
CA ASP A 135 -6.05 7.79 -9.53
C ASP A 135 -5.37 9.11 -9.95
N GLY A 136 -4.04 9.13 -9.83
CA GLY A 136 -3.19 10.29 -9.96
C GLY A 136 -2.37 10.24 -11.24
N LYS A 137 -2.99 10.72 -12.33
CA LYS A 137 -2.37 11.40 -13.47
C LYS A 137 -0.87 11.66 -13.31
N GLY A 138 -0.06 11.03 -14.17
CA GLY A 138 1.39 11.11 -14.11
C GLY A 138 1.95 12.54 -14.09
N LYS A 139 3.02 12.73 -13.30
CA LYS A 139 4.04 13.74 -13.55
C LYS A 139 5.35 13.25 -12.92
N GLY A 140 6.36 13.13 -13.77
CA GLY A 140 7.67 12.62 -13.39
C GLY A 140 8.59 13.65 -12.73
N LYS A 141 9.79 13.13 -12.49
CA LYS A 141 11.07 13.82 -12.25
C LYS A 141 11.24 14.56 -10.92
N GLY A 142 12.35 14.21 -10.26
CA GLY A 142 12.98 15.05 -9.24
C GLY A 142 13.82 14.27 -8.26
N LYS A 143 14.96 13.71 -8.71
CA LYS A 143 16.09 13.47 -7.81
C LYS A 143 16.53 14.84 -7.32
N ASP A 144 16.51 15.10 -6.01
CA ASP A 144 17.38 16.10 -5.42
C ASP A 144 17.96 15.56 -4.11
N LYS A 145 19.26 15.30 -4.18
CA LYS A 145 20.14 15.07 -3.04
C LYS A 145 20.56 16.43 -2.47
N LYS A 146 20.62 16.49 -1.14
CA LYS A 146 21.54 17.32 -0.32
C LYS A 146 21.40 18.86 -0.39
N ALA A 147 21.07 19.45 0.76
CA ALA A 147 21.85 20.51 1.43
C ALA A 147 21.26 20.70 2.85
N LYS A 148 21.94 20.19 3.88
CA LYS A 148 22.86 20.93 4.76
C LYS A 148 22.12 21.94 5.64
N SER A 149 21.81 21.44 6.84
CA SER A 149 21.51 22.21 8.04
C SER A 149 22.67 23.15 8.33
N ASP A 150 22.41 24.46 8.33
CA ASP A 150 23.26 25.43 9.01
C ASP A 150 22.35 26.30 9.91
N PHE A 151 22.76 26.30 11.17
CA PHE A 151 22.22 26.94 12.36
C PHE A 151 22.47 28.45 12.35
N ARG A 152 21.50 29.25 12.85
CA ARG A 152 21.61 30.58 13.51
C ARG A 152 20.18 31.12 13.74
N GLU A 153 19.60 31.13 14.94
CA GLU A 153 19.86 31.92 16.17
C GLU A 153 19.55 33.43 16.06
N GLY A 154 18.65 33.90 16.94
CA GLY A 154 18.28 35.31 17.21
C GLY A 154 16.75 35.51 17.15
N LYS A 155 15.95 35.36 18.21
CA LYS A 155 15.85 36.02 19.54
C LYS A 155 15.28 37.45 19.50
N GLY A 156 14.07 37.59 20.06
CA GLY A 156 13.45 38.85 20.54
C GLY A 156 12.52 39.51 19.53
N LYS A 157 11.42 40.17 19.91
CA LYS A 157 10.86 40.49 21.22
C LYS A 157 9.46 41.08 20.94
N ASP A 158 8.48 40.76 21.78
CA ASP A 158 7.13 41.27 21.71
C ASP A 158 7.08 42.78 21.95
N THR A 159 6.18 43.49 21.23
CA THR A 159 5.55 44.72 21.69
C THR A 159 4.25 44.96 20.92
N ASP A 160 3.15 44.96 21.66
CA ASP A 160 1.85 45.51 21.28
C ASP A 160 1.98 46.98 20.84
N THR A 161 1.07 47.46 19.98
CA THR A 161 0.31 48.72 20.18
C THR A 161 -0.65 48.93 19.01
N GLU A 162 -1.85 49.37 19.40
CA GLU A 162 -3.04 49.67 18.65
C GLU A 162 -2.91 50.72 17.52
N ARG A 163 -4.00 50.77 16.73
CA ARG A 163 -4.77 51.96 16.33
C ARG A 163 -4.67 52.48 14.89
N SER A 164 -5.88 52.60 14.34
CA SER A 164 -6.40 53.73 13.56
C SER A 164 -6.20 53.77 12.04
N THR A 165 -7.31 53.46 11.36
CA THR A 165 -8.03 54.33 10.39
C THR A 165 -7.24 55.32 9.53
N GLY A 166 -7.33 55.10 8.21
CA GLY A 166 -7.98 56.08 7.32
C GLY A 166 -7.12 56.99 6.44
N THR A 167 -7.46 56.97 5.15
CA THR A 167 -7.52 58.11 4.20
C THR A 167 -6.39 58.28 3.15
N GLY A 168 -6.82 58.49 1.90
CA GLY A 168 -6.15 59.32 0.88
C GLY A 168 -5.45 58.52 -0.23
N ASP A 169 -5.99 58.37 -1.44
CA ASP A 169 -6.23 59.34 -2.54
C ASP A 169 -5.03 59.55 -3.48
N GLY A 170 -5.34 59.58 -4.79
CA GLY A 170 -4.47 60.04 -5.89
C GLY A 170 -3.93 58.90 -6.78
N GLY A 171 -4.15 58.81 -8.09
CA GLY A 171 -4.72 59.73 -9.08
C GLY A 171 -3.93 59.66 -10.40
N LYS A 172 -4.64 59.71 -11.55
CA LYS A 172 -4.20 59.95 -12.95
C LYS A 172 -3.34 58.85 -13.62
N GLY A 173 -3.53 58.47 -14.89
CA GLY A 173 -4.29 59.03 -16.03
C GLY A 173 -3.50 58.83 -17.34
N ARG A 174 -4.19 58.98 -18.50
CA ARG A 174 -3.77 58.92 -19.94
C ARG A 174 -4.11 57.57 -20.60
N GLY A 175 -5.05 57.44 -21.55
CA GLY A 175 -5.28 58.19 -22.80
C GLY A 175 -4.42 57.55 -23.91
N ARG A 176 -4.88 57.08 -25.07
CA ARG A 176 -5.70 57.73 -26.12
C ARG A 176 -5.82 56.75 -27.32
N LYS A 177 -6.93 56.88 -28.08
CA LYS A 177 -7.11 56.72 -29.55
C LYS A 177 -6.84 55.30 -30.12
N LYS A 178 -7.65 54.77 -31.03
CA LYS A 178 -8.50 55.38 -32.06
C LYS A 178 -9.60 54.39 -32.44
#